data_AF-A0A1F9PP95-F1
#
_entry.id   AF-A0A1F9PP95-F1
#
_cell.length_a   1.000
_cell.length_b   1.000
_cell.length_c   1.000
_cell.angle_alpha   90.00
_cell.angle_beta   90.00
_cell.angle_gamma   90.00
#
_symmetry.space_group_name_H-M   'P 1'
#
loop_
_entity.id
_entity.type
_entity.pdbx_description
1 polymer ?
#
loop_
_entity_poly.entity_id
_entity_poly.type
_entity_poly.pdbx_seq_one_letter_code
_entity_poly.pdbx_strand_id
1 'polypeptide(L)' 'MVRYYDAADRKDLLCAERTLSAAGIEYAETPPLPGSGLSGAIGIAEEDLPRAAEVLDSARARARH' A
#
# COMPACT_ATOMS: atom_id res chain seq x y z
N MET A 1 6.01 -10.15 7.48
CA MET A 1 5.34 -9.00 6.83
C MET A 1 5.12 -7.93 7.87
N VAL A 2 5.46 -6.68 7.54
CA VAL A 2 5.31 -5.50 8.40
C VAL A 2 4.28 -4.55 7.80
N ARG A 3 3.51 -3.86 8.64
CA ARG A 3 2.55 -2.84 8.20
C ARG A 3 3.31 -1.70 7.55
N TYR A 4 2.96 -1.39 6.31
CA TYR A 4 3.71 -0.44 5.49
C TYR A 4 2.86 0.71 4.98
N TYR A 5 1.63 0.43 4.56
CA TYR A 5 0.75 1.42 3.97
C TYR A 5 -0.61 1.43 4.66
N ASP A 6 -1.09 2.62 5.01
CA ASP A 6 -2.37 2.85 5.67
C ASP A 6 -3.30 3.57 4.70
N ALA A 7 -4.30 2.85 4.19
CA ALA A 7 -5.20 3.36 3.17
C ALA A 7 -6.34 4.18 3.77
N ALA A 8 -6.46 5.43 3.33
CA ALA A 8 -7.50 6.33 3.80
C ALA A 8 -8.90 5.87 3.39
N ASP A 9 -9.04 5.36 2.16
CA ASP A 9 -10.30 4.90 1.61
C ASP A 9 -10.12 3.64 0.73
N ARG A 10 -11.23 3.05 0.31
CA ARG A 10 -11.20 1.80 -0.49
C ARG A 10 -10.54 1.97 -1.86
N LYS A 11 -10.62 3.15 -2.49
CA LYS A 11 -9.97 3.40 -3.79
C LYS A 11 -8.47 3.50 -3.61
N ASP A 12 -8.03 4.15 -2.54
CA ASP A 12 -6.62 4.27 -2.19
C ASP A 12 -6.00 2.88 -1.92
N LEU A 13 -6.70 2.05 -1.14
CA LEU A 13 -6.30 0.66 -0.90
C LEU A 13 -6.15 -0.12 -2.22
N LEU A 14 -7.18 -0.08 -3.08
CA LEU A 14 -7.18 -0.79 -4.36
C LEU A 14 -6.06 -0.29 -5.30
N CYS A 15 -5.74 1.01 -5.25
CA CYS A 15 -4.65 1.59 -6.03
C CYS A 15 -3.29 1.05 -5.56
N ALA A 16 -3.07 1.00 -4.25
CA ALA A 16 -1.86 0.46 -3.67
C ALA A 16 -1.71 -1.04 -3.98
N GLU A 17 -2.76 -1.84 -3.81
CA GLU A 17 -2.78 -3.28 -4.16
C GLU A 17 -2.41 -3.52 -5.62
N ARG A 18 -3.01 -2.76 -6.55
CA ARG A 18 -2.71 -2.87 -7.98
C ARG A 18 -1.28 -2.48 -8.30
N THR A 19 -0.77 -1.44 -7.64
CA THR A 19 0.61 -0.97 -7.84
C THR A 19 1.62 -2.01 -7.35
N LEU A 20 1.41 -2.56 -6.16
CA LEU A 20 2.26 -3.61 -5.59
C LEU A 20 2.20 -4.89 -6.43
N SER A 21 1.00 -5.31 -6.84
CA SER A 21 0.80 -6.46 -7.71
C SER A 21 1.49 -6.28 -9.07
N ALA A 22 1.37 -5.10 -9.69
CA ALA A 22 2.03 -4.81 -10.97
C ALA A 22 3.56 -4.79 -10.85
N ALA A 23 4.09 -4.48 -9.68
CA ALA A 23 5.52 -4.55 -9.39
C ALA A 23 6.01 -5.96 -9.02
N GLY A 24 5.10 -6.94 -8.88
CA GLY A 24 5.42 -8.29 -8.44
C GLY A 24 5.76 -8.39 -6.94
N ILE A 25 5.34 -7.40 -6.14
CA ILE A 25 5.59 -7.36 -4.70
C ILE A 25 4.48 -8.12 -3.99
N GLU A 26 4.85 -9.07 -3.13
CA GLU A 26 3.90 -9.76 -2.28
C GLU A 26 3.39 -8.84 -1.16
N TYR A 27 2.07 -8.81 -1.00
CA TYR A 27 1.40 -7.98 -0.02
C TYR A 27 0.27 -8.74 0.66
N ALA A 28 -0.08 -8.31 1.87
CA ALA A 28 -1.22 -8.81 2.61
C ALA A 28 -2.04 -7.64 3.15
N GLU A 29 -3.36 -7.71 2.98
CA GLU A 29 -4.26 -6.80 3.67
C GLU A 29 -4.21 -7.07 5.18
N THR A 30 -4.05 -5.99 5.94
CA THR A 30 -4.08 -6.00 7.41
C THR A 30 -5.25 -5.15 7.88
N PRO A 31 -5.93 -5.56 8.96
CA PRO A 31 -7.04 -4.79 9.49
C PRO A 31 -6.58 -3.37 9.88
N PRO A 32 -7.44 -2.36 9.69
CA PRO A 32 -7.15 -1.01 10.15
C PRO A 32 -7.02 -1.00 11.68
N LEU A 33 -6.17 -0.12 12.20
CA LEU A 33 -6.06 0.06 13.65
C LEU A 33 -7.38 0.64 14.19
N PRO A 34 -7.85 0.17 15.35
CA PRO A 34 -9.08 0.68 15.96
C PRO A 34 -8.93 2.18 16.26
N GLY A 35 -9.86 2.98 15.75
CA GLY A 35 -9.89 4.44 15.94
C GLY A 35 -9.17 5.27 14.88
N SER A 36 -8.53 4.66 13.87
CA SER A 36 -7.79 5.41 12.85
C SER A 36 -8.66 6.01 11.73
N GLY A 37 -9.92 5.60 11.60
CA GLY A 37 -10.80 6.06 10.51
C GLY A 37 -10.36 5.62 9.11
N LEU A 38 -9.42 4.67 9.02
CA LEU A 38 -8.86 4.13 7.79
C LEU A 38 -9.69 2.95 7.29
N SER A 39 -9.74 2.76 5.97
CA SER A 39 -10.46 1.64 5.35
C SER A 39 -9.69 0.32 5.37
N GLY A 40 -8.36 0.37 5.54
CA GLY A 40 -7.51 -0.81 5.58
C GLY A 40 -6.04 -0.46 5.60
N ALA A 41 -5.19 -1.47 5.71
CA ALA A 41 -3.76 -1.29 5.58
C ALA A 41 -3.13 -2.46 4.85
N ILE A 42 -1.94 -2.24 4.29
CA ILE A 42 -1.18 -3.24 3.57
C ILE A 42 0.11 -3.53 4.34
N GLY A 43 0.34 -4.81 4.60
CA GLY A 43 1.60 -5.35 5.05
C GLY A 43 2.40 -5.92 3.90
N ILE A 44 3.72 -5.71 3.90
CA ILE A 44 4.65 -6.25 2.89
C ILE A 44 5.85 -6.91 3.58
N ALA A 45 6.64 -7.69 2.85
CA ALA A 45 7.90 -8.23 3.36
C ALA A 45 8.90 -7.10 3.62
N GLU A 46 9.75 -7.25 4.65
CA GLU A 46 10.73 -6.23 5.00
C GLU A 46 11.77 -6.00 3.89
N GLU A 47 12.09 -7.06 3.14
CA GLU A 47 12.98 -7.00 1.97
C GLU A 47 12.42 -6.16 0.81
N ASP A 48 11.09 -6.10 0.69
CA ASP A 48 10.39 -5.38 -0.37
C ASP A 48 10.00 -3.95 0.01
N LEU A 49 10.17 -3.55 1.28
CA LEU A 49 9.91 -2.18 1.77
C LEU A 49 10.47 -1.08 0.86
N PRO A 50 11.78 -1.08 0.51
CA PRO A 50 12.35 -0.02 -0.33
C PRO A 50 11.71 -0.03 -1.72
N ARG A 51 11.48 -1.21 -2.29
CA ARG A 51 10.88 -1.37 -3.61
C ARG A 51 9.45 -0.81 -3.61
N ALA A 52 8.64 -1.22 -2.63
CA ALA A 52 7.25 -0.79 -2.49
C ALA A 52 7.13 0.73 -2.32
N ALA A 53 8.07 1.35 -1.61
CA ALA A 53 8.12 2.81 -1.48
C ALA A 53 8.30 3.51 -2.82
N GLU A 54 9.26 3.06 -3.63
CA GLU A 54 9.48 3.65 -4.94
C GLU A 54 8.28 3.47 -5.86
N VAL A 55 7.62 2.30 -5.85
CA VAL A 55 6.50 2.05 -6.75
C VAL A 55 5.25 2.85 -6.33
N LEU A 56 4.92 2.88 -5.04
CA LEU A 56 3.77 3.64 -4.53
C LEU A 56 3.99 5.15 -4.69
N ASP A 57 5.19 5.65 -4.43
CA ASP A 57 5.53 7.06 -4.65
C ASP A 57 5.41 7.43 -6.13
N SER A 58 5.96 6.60 -7.02
CA SER A 58 5.83 6.78 -8.47
C SER A 58 4.38 6.75 -8.94
N ALA A 59 3.55 5.85 -8.42
CA ALA A 59 2.13 5.79 -8.75
C ALA A 59 1.38 7.05 -8.28
N ARG A 60 1.71 7.54 -7.08
CA ARG A 60 1.13 8.76 -6.53
C ARG A 60 1.55 10.02 -7.29
N ALA A 61 2.81 10.09 -7.72
CA ALA A 61 3.30 11.15 -8.59
C ALA A 61 2.55 11.16 -9.93
N ARG A 62 2.29 9.97 -10.49
CA ARG A 62 1.55 9.81 -11.75
C ARG A 62 0.08 10.17 -11.65
N ALA A 63 -0.54 9.97 -10.49
CA ALA A 63 -1.95 10.34 -10.25
C ALA A 63 -2.16 11.86 -10.09
N ARG A 64 -1.08 12.64 -9.91
CA ARG A 64 -1.13 14.11 -9.80
C ARG A 64 -0.91 14.85 -11.12
N HIS A 65 -0.68 14.12 -12.21
CA HIS A 65 -0.32 14.65 -13.52
C HIS A 65 -1.37 14.31 -14.57
#